data_AF-A0AAJ4UVG7-F1
#
_entry.id   AF-A0AAJ4UVG7-F1
#
_cell.length_a   1.000
_cell.length_b   1.000
_cell.length_c   1.000
_cell.angle_alpha   90.00
_cell.angle_beta   90.00
_cell.angle_gamma   90.00
#
_symmetry.space_group_name_H-M   'P 1'
#
loop_
_entity.id
_entity.type
_entity.pdbx_description
1 polymer ?
#
loop_
_entity_poly.entity_id
_entity_poly.type
_entity_poly.pdbx_seq_one_letter_code
_entity_poly.pdbx_strand_id
1 'polypeptide(L)'
;MAYHVDEIDKRILYRLAGDARNTSTSDIAEEMDVTPATIRNRIKQLKEEGILRGYRADINYKSIEGYVTYQFRCTAAIPDRKRLAQSTLEIHGVITARELMAGSSNLVITAVGADTNEITQIAHKISNLGLEIDDESVIEDEYHTPYSAFGPDDVPKGPSLTDFMSLTGDAEVVEFTVSEEAKVANKTIEQAVDKGLLADEMLVVGIERNGEVLTPKGSTVIQPGDVIALFSKTPLKKDSLEEFGTG
;
A
#
# COMPACT_ATOMS: atom_id res chain seq x y z
N MET A 1 33.03 9.60 4.69
CA MET A 1 31.98 10.53 5.15
C MET A 1 30.65 9.81 4.95
N ALA A 2 29.73 9.88 5.90
CA ALA A 2 28.40 9.28 5.73
C ALA A 2 27.67 9.99 4.59
N TYR A 3 27.07 9.23 3.68
CA TYR A 3 26.23 9.78 2.62
C TYR A 3 25.08 10.58 3.23
N HIS A 4 24.89 11.83 2.78
CA HIS A 4 23.80 12.67 3.23
C HIS A 4 22.65 12.59 2.23
N VAL A 5 21.49 12.11 2.69
CA VAL A 5 20.27 11.96 1.88
C VAL A 5 19.62 13.33 1.72
N ASP A 6 19.58 13.84 0.49
CA ASP A 6 18.93 15.10 0.12
C ASP A 6 17.49 14.91 -0.39
N GLU A 7 16.83 15.99 -0.81
CA GLU A 7 15.44 15.94 -1.30
C GLU A 7 15.26 15.10 -2.58
N ILE A 8 16.27 15.06 -3.46
CA ILE A 8 16.23 14.22 -4.66
C ILE A 8 16.27 12.75 -4.24
N ASP A 9 17.16 12.41 -3.31
CA ASP A 9 17.29 11.05 -2.80
C ASP A 9 16.00 10.59 -2.08
N LYS A 10 15.39 11.47 -1.28
CA LYS A 10 14.08 11.21 -0.66
C LYS A 10 13.01 10.93 -1.71
N ARG A 11 12.89 11.78 -2.74
CA ARG A 11 11.88 11.59 -3.79
C ARG A 11 12.09 10.31 -4.58
N ILE A 12 13.34 9.96 -4.89
CA ILE A 12 13.70 8.67 -5.48
C ILE A 12 13.20 7.52 -4.62
N LEU A 13 13.49 7.52 -3.31
CA LEU A 13 13.08 6.46 -2.39
C LEU A 13 11.56 6.36 -2.30
N TYR A 14 10.85 7.49 -2.27
CA TYR A 14 9.38 7.54 -2.25
C TYR A 14 8.78 6.87 -3.49
N ARG A 15 9.19 7.30 -4.69
CA ARG A 15 8.63 6.77 -5.95
C ARG A 15 8.95 5.29 -6.14
N LEU A 16 10.19 4.88 -5.85
CA LEU A 16 10.59 3.48 -5.95
C LEU A 16 9.93 2.58 -4.91
N ALA A 17 9.61 3.09 -3.71
CA ALA A 17 8.86 2.32 -2.72
C ALA A 17 7.40 2.07 -3.15
N GLY A 18 6.82 2.95 -3.96
CA GLY A 18 5.46 2.79 -4.49
C GLY A 18 5.39 1.81 -5.67
N ASP A 19 6.20 2.05 -6.71
CA ASP A 19 6.23 1.16 -7.88
C ASP A 19 7.60 1.21 -8.57
N ALA A 20 8.57 0.47 -8.03
CA ALA A 20 9.92 0.40 -8.58
C ALA A 20 9.99 -0.11 -10.02
N ARG A 21 9.00 -0.89 -10.48
CA ARG A 21 9.04 -1.52 -11.80
C ARG A 21 8.62 -0.54 -12.89
N ASN A 22 7.63 0.30 -12.62
CA ASN A 22 7.09 1.25 -13.60
C ASN A 22 7.61 2.67 -13.40
N THR A 23 8.25 2.99 -12.27
CA THR A 23 8.89 4.29 -12.07
C THR A 23 10.15 4.43 -12.92
N SER A 24 10.11 5.30 -13.93
CA SER A 24 11.28 5.56 -14.77
C SER A 24 12.19 6.64 -14.16
N THR A 25 13.47 6.63 -14.55
CA THR A 25 14.38 7.71 -14.15
C THR A 25 14.00 9.06 -14.76
N SER A 26 13.25 9.06 -15.86
CA SER A 26 12.80 10.28 -16.52
C SER A 26 11.66 10.94 -15.74
N ASP A 27 10.72 10.14 -15.22
CA ASP A 27 9.57 10.65 -14.45
C ASP A 27 10.06 11.40 -13.19
N ILE A 28 11.00 10.79 -12.45
CA ILE A 28 11.59 11.42 -11.26
C ILE A 28 12.45 12.63 -11.65
N ALA A 29 13.11 12.58 -12.81
CA ALA A 29 13.98 13.67 -13.26
C ALA A 29 13.18 14.93 -13.64
N GLU A 30 12.04 14.75 -14.31
CA GLU A 30 11.09 15.83 -14.60
C GLU A 30 10.50 16.41 -13.32
N GLU A 31 10.09 15.55 -12.39
CA GLU A 31 9.55 15.95 -11.09
C GLU A 31 10.53 16.79 -10.25
N MET A 32 11.82 16.47 -10.33
CA MET A 32 12.88 17.12 -9.52
C MET A 32 13.69 18.18 -10.28
N ASP A 33 13.32 18.52 -11.51
CA ASP A 33 14.05 19.45 -12.40
C ASP A 33 15.55 19.11 -12.53
N VAL A 34 15.84 17.84 -12.84
CA VAL A 34 17.21 17.33 -13.06
C VAL A 34 17.29 16.43 -14.29
N THR A 35 18.48 15.94 -14.62
CA THR A 35 18.65 15.00 -15.73
C THR A 35 18.35 13.55 -15.28
N PRO A 36 17.84 12.68 -16.17
CA PRO A 36 17.70 11.24 -15.89
C PRO A 36 19.02 10.56 -15.51
N ALA A 37 20.15 11.06 -16.03
CA ALA A 37 21.48 10.59 -15.65
C ALA A 37 21.81 10.91 -14.19
N THR A 38 21.40 12.08 -13.69
CA THR A 38 21.51 12.45 -12.27
C THR A 38 20.76 11.45 -11.39
N ILE A 39 19.48 11.18 -11.69
CA ILE A 39 18.66 10.22 -10.94
C ILE A 39 19.28 8.81 -10.95
N ARG A 40 19.74 8.33 -12.11
CA ARG A 40 20.41 7.03 -12.22
C ARG A 40 21.65 6.95 -11.32
N ASN A 41 22.47 8.00 -11.29
CA ASN A 41 23.66 8.05 -10.45
C ASN A 41 23.30 8.05 -8.96
N ARG A 42 22.25 8.78 -8.55
CA ARG A 42 21.73 8.78 -7.18
C ARG A 42 21.21 7.41 -6.75
N ILE A 43 20.41 6.74 -7.59
CA ILE A 43 19.94 5.36 -7.32
C ILE A 43 21.12 4.41 -7.11
N LYS A 44 22.18 4.54 -7.92
CA LYS A 44 23.39 3.73 -7.77
C LYS A 44 24.07 4.00 -6.41
N GLN A 45 24.26 5.26 -6.05
CA GLN A 45 24.84 5.65 -4.76
C GLN A 45 24.01 5.15 -3.57
N LEU A 46 22.69 5.32 -3.61
CA LEU A 46 21.78 4.82 -2.57
C LEU A 46 21.88 3.31 -2.37
N LYS A 47 22.12 2.53 -3.44
CA LYS A 47 22.38 1.09 -3.36
C LYS A 47 23.75 0.77 -2.77
N GLU A 48 24.79 1.46 -3.23
CA GLU A 48 26.18 1.29 -2.74
C GLU A 48 26.30 1.60 -1.25
N GLU A 49 25.57 2.61 -0.78
CA GLU A 49 25.52 3.02 0.64
C GLU A 49 24.55 2.17 1.48
N GLY A 50 23.84 1.20 0.86
CA GLY A 50 22.90 0.31 1.55
C GLY A 50 21.60 0.97 2.03
N ILE A 51 21.33 2.21 1.60
CA ILE A 51 20.09 2.94 1.89
C ILE A 51 18.94 2.32 1.10
N LEU A 52 19.13 2.10 -0.21
CA LEU A 52 18.24 1.31 -1.05
C LEU A 52 18.71 -0.14 -1.08
N ARG A 53 18.16 -0.96 -0.18
CA ARG A 53 18.58 -2.36 0.01
C ARG A 53 18.14 -3.31 -1.12
N GLY A 54 17.15 -2.93 -1.90
CA GLY A 54 16.64 -3.74 -3.02
C GLY A 54 15.17 -3.46 -3.28
N TYR A 55 14.62 -4.23 -4.22
CA TYR A 55 13.22 -4.19 -4.62
C TYR A 55 12.59 -5.54 -4.29
N ARG A 56 11.39 -5.54 -3.74
CA ARG A 56 10.65 -6.76 -3.40
C ARG A 56 9.30 -6.72 -4.10
N ALA A 57 8.87 -7.87 -4.61
CA ALA A 57 7.50 -8.04 -5.04
C ALA A 57 6.62 -8.20 -3.80
N ASP A 58 5.47 -7.54 -3.81
CA ASP A 58 4.39 -7.80 -2.86
C ASP A 58 3.57 -8.97 -3.40
N ILE A 59 3.45 -10.05 -2.61
CA ILE A 59 2.85 -11.31 -3.04
C ILE A 59 1.74 -11.66 -2.07
N ASN A 60 0.50 -11.65 -2.56
CA ASN A 60 -0.65 -12.17 -1.81
C ASN A 60 -0.69 -13.70 -1.90
N TYR A 61 0.05 -14.38 -1.02
CA TYR A 61 0.09 -15.83 -0.96
C TYR A 61 -1.27 -16.47 -0.63
N LYS A 62 -2.12 -15.82 0.18
CA LYS A 62 -3.48 -16.28 0.52
C LYS A 62 -4.38 -16.42 -0.71
N SER A 63 -4.14 -15.64 -1.76
CA SER A 63 -4.84 -15.76 -3.05
C SER A 63 -4.45 -16.99 -3.86
N ILE A 64 -3.38 -17.68 -3.48
CA ILE A 64 -2.88 -18.89 -4.13
C ILE A 64 -3.45 -20.10 -3.37
N GLU A 65 -4.13 -21.01 -4.07
CA GLU A 65 -4.83 -22.12 -3.46
C GLU A 65 -3.95 -22.93 -2.49
N GLY A 66 -4.44 -23.09 -1.26
CA GLY A 66 -3.77 -23.82 -0.16
C GLY A 66 -2.81 -22.98 0.66
N TYR A 67 -2.27 -21.89 0.13
CA TYR A 67 -1.22 -21.15 0.83
C TYR A 67 -1.75 -20.26 1.96
N VAL A 68 -1.05 -20.31 3.09
CA VAL A 68 -1.29 -19.49 4.28
C VAL A 68 0.00 -18.81 4.71
N THR A 69 -0.13 -17.59 5.24
CA THR A 69 1.00 -16.81 5.77
C THR A 69 0.88 -16.72 7.28
N TYR A 70 1.94 -17.11 7.99
CA TYR A 70 2.03 -17.11 9.44
C TYR A 70 3.17 -16.20 9.92
N GLN A 71 2.96 -15.58 11.07
CA GLN A 71 3.95 -14.82 11.80
C GLN A 71 4.23 -15.50 13.13
N PHE A 72 5.51 -15.78 13.40
CA PHE A 72 5.99 -16.27 14.68
C PHE A 72 6.73 -15.14 15.40
N ARG A 73 6.28 -14.80 16.60
CA ARG A 73 7.05 -13.98 17.53
C ARG A 73 7.93 -14.90 18.37
N CYS A 74 9.22 -14.61 18.37
CA CYS A 74 10.20 -15.46 19.02
C CYS A 74 11.14 -14.66 19.91
N THR A 75 11.70 -15.37 20.89
CA THR A 75 12.74 -14.88 21.77
C THR A 75 14.03 -15.68 21.57
N ALA A 76 15.11 -14.95 21.35
CA ALA A 76 16.48 -15.46 21.31
C ALA A 76 17.31 -14.86 22.46
N ALA A 77 18.33 -15.57 22.91
CA ALA A 77 19.39 -14.92 23.71
C ALA A 77 20.04 -13.80 22.89
N ILE A 78 20.20 -12.60 23.48
CA ILE A 78 20.73 -11.40 22.79
C ILE A 78 22.05 -11.67 22.03
N PRO A 79 23.03 -12.42 22.59
CA PRO A 79 24.27 -12.72 21.87
C PRO A 79 24.07 -13.53 20.58
N ASP A 80 23.04 -14.38 20.54
CA ASP A 80 22.76 -15.31 19.45
C ASP A 80 21.72 -14.79 18.46
N ARG A 81 20.96 -13.74 18.83
CA ARG A 81 19.79 -13.24 18.08
C ARG A 81 20.06 -13.07 16.60
N LYS A 82 21.15 -12.38 16.23
CA LYS A 82 21.51 -12.12 14.82
C LYS A 82 21.81 -13.41 14.06
N ARG A 83 22.58 -14.32 14.67
CA ARG A 83 22.93 -15.62 14.08
C ARG A 83 21.69 -16.48 13.87
N LEU A 84 20.83 -16.57 14.89
CA LEU A 84 19.59 -17.35 14.83
C LEU A 84 18.61 -16.77 13.81
N ALA A 85 18.46 -15.43 13.74
CA ALA A 85 17.67 -14.77 12.71
C ALA A 85 18.13 -15.16 11.30
N GLN A 86 19.46 -15.16 11.04
CA GLN A 86 20.00 -15.57 9.76
C GLN A 86 19.75 -17.06 9.48
N SER A 87 19.94 -17.94 10.46
CA SER A 87 19.66 -19.38 10.32
C SER A 87 18.20 -19.69 10.03
N THR A 88 17.24 -18.89 10.53
CA THR A 88 15.82 -19.11 10.22
C THR A 88 15.50 -18.92 8.73
N LEU A 89 16.26 -18.08 8.01
CA LEU A 89 16.07 -17.89 6.57
C LEU A 89 16.46 -19.12 5.73
N GLU A 90 17.16 -20.10 6.32
CA GLU A 90 17.48 -21.38 5.67
C GLU A 90 16.33 -22.38 5.77
N ILE A 91 15.33 -22.10 6.62
CA ILE A 91 14.13 -22.95 6.75
C ILE A 91 13.22 -22.71 5.55
N HIS A 92 12.95 -23.77 4.79
CA HIS A 92 11.98 -23.72 3.69
C HIS A 92 10.62 -23.20 4.18
N GLY A 93 10.08 -22.21 3.47
CA GLY A 93 8.84 -21.52 3.82
C GLY A 93 9.04 -20.23 4.61
N VAL A 94 10.20 -20.02 5.27
CA VAL A 94 10.51 -18.72 5.92
C VAL A 94 10.88 -17.68 4.86
N ILE A 95 10.14 -16.58 4.82
CA ILE A 95 10.32 -15.50 3.83
C ILE A 95 10.91 -14.23 4.44
N THR A 96 10.83 -14.04 5.76
CA THR A 96 11.42 -12.88 6.45
C THR A 96 11.77 -13.21 7.89
N ALA A 97 12.89 -12.67 8.36
CA ALA A 97 13.26 -12.63 9.77
C ALA A 97 13.60 -11.17 10.14
N ARG A 98 12.99 -10.65 11.21
CA ARG A 98 13.13 -9.27 11.68
C ARG A 98 13.61 -9.26 13.12
N GLU A 99 14.69 -8.53 13.39
CA GLU A 99 15.17 -8.29 14.75
C GLU A 99 14.47 -7.10 15.40
N LEU A 100 14.05 -7.26 16.65
CA LEU A 100 13.47 -6.19 17.46
C LEU A 100 14.43 -5.81 18.60
N MET A 101 14.44 -4.52 18.96
CA MET A 101 15.30 -3.99 20.02
C MET A 101 14.64 -3.98 21.40
N ALA A 102 13.31 -3.93 21.46
CA ALA A 102 12.52 -3.87 22.68
C ALA A 102 11.24 -4.71 22.54
N GLY A 103 10.69 -5.16 23.66
CA GLY A 103 9.58 -6.10 23.73
C GLY A 103 9.95 -7.37 24.51
N SER A 104 8.96 -8.22 24.79
CA SER A 104 9.18 -9.55 25.36
C SER A 104 9.82 -10.48 24.32
N SER A 105 9.30 -10.46 23.10
CA SER A 105 9.89 -11.11 21.91
C SER A 105 10.94 -10.20 21.26
N ASN A 106 12.01 -10.78 20.71
CA ASN A 106 13.07 -10.02 20.03
C ASN A 106 13.31 -10.44 18.57
N LEU A 107 12.53 -11.37 18.05
CA LEU A 107 12.50 -11.79 16.65
C LEU A 107 11.06 -11.91 16.16
N VAL A 108 10.84 -11.56 14.88
CA VAL A 108 9.60 -11.82 14.16
C VAL A 108 9.94 -12.55 12.88
N ILE A 109 9.38 -13.74 12.71
CA ILE A 109 9.61 -14.61 11.55
C ILE A 109 8.31 -14.71 10.78
N THR A 110 8.34 -14.40 9.48
CA THR A 110 7.20 -14.59 8.58
C THR A 110 7.45 -15.82 7.73
N ALA A 111 6.48 -16.72 7.68
CA ALA A 111 6.54 -17.95 6.92
C ALA A 111 5.29 -18.15 6.06
N VAL A 112 5.45 -18.88 4.96
CA VAL A 112 4.40 -19.28 4.03
C VAL A 112 4.44 -20.79 3.90
N GLY A 113 3.28 -21.44 3.95
CA GLY A 113 3.13 -22.88 3.78
C GLY A 113 1.84 -23.23 3.04
N ALA A 114 1.78 -24.40 2.41
CA ALA A 114 0.63 -24.87 1.64
C ALA A 114 -0.50 -25.49 2.48
N ASP A 115 -0.25 -25.71 3.77
CA ASP A 115 -1.25 -26.11 4.75
C ASP A 115 -0.72 -25.87 6.18
N THR A 116 -1.55 -26.18 7.19
CA THR A 116 -1.17 -26.08 8.60
C THR A 116 -0.07 -27.07 9.02
N ASN A 117 0.12 -28.18 8.29
CA ASN A 117 1.17 -29.16 8.61
C ASN A 117 2.55 -28.63 8.24
N GLU A 118 2.69 -27.99 7.07
CA GLU A 118 3.93 -27.33 6.67
C GLU A 118 4.31 -26.23 7.65
N ILE A 119 3.33 -25.41 8.09
CA ILE A 119 3.54 -24.39 9.11
C ILE A 119 4.01 -25.02 10.44
N THR A 120 3.38 -26.11 10.87
CA THR A 120 3.79 -26.84 12.08
C THR A 120 5.24 -27.37 11.96
N GLN A 121 5.64 -27.86 10.79
CA GLN A 121 7.02 -28.27 10.54
C GLN A 121 8.01 -27.11 10.59
N ILE A 122 7.61 -25.93 10.12
CA ILE A 122 8.41 -24.70 10.22
C ILE A 122 8.58 -24.31 11.69
N ALA A 123 7.51 -24.31 12.49
CA ALA A 123 7.55 -24.02 13.92
C ALA A 123 8.50 -24.96 14.69
N HIS A 124 8.46 -26.27 14.37
CA HIS A 124 9.41 -27.23 14.94
C HIS A 124 10.87 -26.92 14.56
N LYS A 125 11.14 -26.56 13.29
CA LYS A 125 12.49 -26.19 12.85
C LYS A 125 12.99 -24.92 13.54
N ILE A 126 12.13 -23.91 13.69
CA ILE A 126 12.43 -22.68 14.44
C ILE A 126 12.81 -23.03 15.89
N SER A 127 12.00 -23.84 16.57
CA SER A 127 12.26 -24.28 17.95
C SER A 127 13.57 -25.07 18.08
N ASN A 128 13.87 -25.94 17.10
CA ASN A 128 15.11 -26.73 17.08
C ASN A 128 16.38 -25.89 16.89
N LEU A 129 16.27 -24.67 16.34
CA LEU A 129 17.38 -23.71 16.32
C LEU A 129 17.70 -23.12 17.71
N GLY A 130 16.82 -23.33 18.68
CA GLY A 130 16.93 -22.77 20.04
C GLY A 130 16.19 -21.45 20.22
N LEU A 131 15.22 -21.17 19.36
CA LEU A 131 14.31 -20.03 19.52
C LEU A 131 13.09 -20.46 20.34
N GLU A 132 12.71 -19.64 21.32
CA GLU A 132 11.43 -19.77 22.01
C GLU A 132 10.36 -19.09 21.17
N ILE A 133 9.26 -19.78 20.85
CA ILE A 133 8.12 -19.19 20.14
C ILE A 133 7.13 -18.70 21.19
N ASP A 134 6.98 -17.38 21.27
CA ASP A 134 6.10 -16.71 22.22
C ASP A 134 4.64 -16.70 21.73
N ASP A 135 4.45 -16.55 20.41
CA ASP A 135 3.15 -16.38 19.77
C ASP A 135 3.20 -16.76 18.28
N GLU A 136 2.08 -17.27 17.78
CA GLU A 136 1.88 -17.68 16.39
C GLU A 136 0.56 -17.07 15.89
N SER A 137 0.62 -16.32 14.79
CA SER A 137 -0.53 -15.60 14.23
C SER A 137 -0.65 -15.81 12.73
N VAL A 138 -1.86 -16.04 12.23
CA VAL A 138 -2.14 -16.06 10.80
C VAL A 138 -2.29 -14.63 10.30
N ILE A 139 -1.63 -14.29 9.19
CA ILE A 139 -1.79 -12.99 8.54
C ILE A 139 -2.98 -13.07 7.59
N GLU A 140 -3.98 -12.22 7.82
CA GLU A 140 -5.17 -12.14 6.95
C GLU A 140 -4.90 -11.27 5.71
N ASP A 141 -4.39 -10.05 5.93
CA ASP A 141 -4.02 -9.08 4.90
C ASP A 141 -2.83 -8.22 5.39
N GLU A 142 -2.03 -7.71 4.46
CA GLU A 142 -0.94 -6.76 4.71
C GLU A 142 -1.01 -5.64 3.68
N TYR A 143 -0.84 -4.40 4.13
CA TYR A 143 -0.92 -3.21 3.28
C TYR A 143 0.35 -2.38 3.42
N HIS A 144 0.86 -1.85 2.31
CA HIS A 144 2.08 -1.05 2.26
C HIS A 144 1.81 0.30 1.62
N THR A 145 2.45 1.35 2.15
CA THR A 145 2.47 2.67 1.53
C THR A 145 3.87 3.26 1.65
N PRO A 146 4.35 4.03 0.65
CA PRO A 146 5.62 4.75 0.76
C PRO A 146 5.64 5.69 1.96
N TYR A 147 6.85 6.00 2.45
CA TYR A 147 6.99 6.96 3.54
C TYR A 147 6.66 8.38 3.07
N SER A 148 5.47 8.87 3.42
CA SER A 148 4.86 10.08 2.86
C SER A 148 5.67 11.36 3.04
N ALA A 149 6.50 11.46 4.09
CA ALA A 149 7.37 12.61 4.28
C ALA A 149 8.47 12.75 3.21
N PHE A 150 8.66 11.75 2.35
CA PHE A 150 9.53 11.81 1.18
C PHE A 150 8.76 12.07 -0.14
N GLY A 151 7.42 12.05 -0.08
CA GLY A 151 6.55 12.37 -1.21
C GLY A 151 6.45 13.87 -1.49
N PRO A 152 5.77 14.27 -2.57
CA PRO A 152 5.45 15.67 -2.81
C PRO A 152 4.49 16.25 -1.76
N ASP A 153 4.52 17.56 -1.60
CA ASP A 153 3.76 18.27 -0.56
C ASP A 153 2.24 18.20 -0.77
N ASP A 154 1.81 17.85 -1.98
CA ASP A 154 0.42 17.75 -2.43
C ASP A 154 -0.19 16.34 -2.29
N VAL A 155 0.57 15.34 -1.85
CA VAL A 155 0.01 14.00 -1.60
C VAL A 155 -0.93 14.07 -0.40
N PRO A 156 -2.20 13.63 -0.53
CA PRO A 156 -3.14 13.58 0.58
C PRO A 156 -2.53 12.84 1.78
N LYS A 157 -2.44 13.54 2.92
CA LYS A 157 -1.85 13.01 4.15
C LYS A 157 -2.96 12.34 4.98
N GLY A 158 -3.20 11.06 4.74
CA GLY A 158 -4.12 10.26 5.55
C GLY A 158 -4.71 9.07 4.79
N PRO A 159 -5.41 8.15 5.47
CA PRO A 159 -6.25 7.17 4.79
C PRO A 159 -7.30 7.93 3.98
N SER A 160 -7.53 7.50 2.73
CA SER A 160 -8.64 8.00 1.95
C SER A 160 -9.96 7.61 2.64
N LEU A 161 -11.05 8.34 2.39
CA LEU A 161 -12.40 7.99 2.88
C LEU A 161 -12.77 6.54 2.47
N THR A 162 -12.18 6.06 1.37
CA THR A 162 -12.30 4.69 0.86
C THR A 162 -11.66 3.64 1.78
N ASP A 163 -10.54 3.95 2.44
CA ASP A 163 -9.84 3.02 3.33
C ASP A 163 -10.66 2.67 4.59
N PHE A 164 -11.55 3.56 5.02
CA PHE A 164 -12.40 3.33 6.19
C PHE A 164 -13.67 2.54 5.88
N MET A 165 -14.20 2.61 4.65
CA MET A 165 -15.53 2.07 4.32
C MET A 165 -15.51 0.68 3.70
N SER A 166 -14.36 0.23 3.19
CA SER A 166 -14.12 -1.17 2.76
C SER A 166 -14.13 -2.17 3.94
N LEU A 167 -14.08 -1.69 5.17
CA LEU A 167 -14.07 -2.50 6.40
C LEU A 167 -15.47 -2.97 6.85
N THR A 168 -16.55 -2.58 6.16
CA THR A 168 -17.93 -2.88 6.56
C THR A 168 -18.77 -3.50 5.45
N GLY A 169 -18.55 -4.80 5.19
CA GLY A 169 -19.44 -5.66 4.38
C GLY A 169 -19.29 -5.54 2.86
N ASP A 170 -20.20 -6.17 2.11
CA ASP A 170 -20.23 -6.24 0.62
C ASP A 170 -20.44 -4.89 -0.09
N ALA A 171 -20.22 -3.76 0.59
CA ALA A 171 -20.38 -2.43 0.02
C ALA A 171 -19.05 -1.92 -0.51
N GLU A 172 -19.08 -1.36 -1.72
CA GLU A 172 -17.90 -0.77 -2.36
C GLU A 172 -18.00 0.75 -2.29
N VAL A 173 -16.89 1.39 -1.91
CA VAL A 173 -16.68 2.82 -2.10
C VAL A 173 -15.61 3.00 -3.16
N VAL A 174 -15.90 3.84 -4.15
CA VAL A 174 -14.97 4.15 -5.23
C VAL A 174 -14.82 5.65 -5.34
N GLU A 175 -13.56 6.08 -5.43
CA GLU A 175 -13.18 7.46 -5.68
C GLU A 175 -12.74 7.63 -7.14
N PHE A 176 -13.17 8.72 -7.76
CA PHE A 176 -12.71 9.10 -9.09
C PHE A 176 -12.65 10.62 -9.20
N THR A 177 -11.73 11.08 -10.04
CA THR A 177 -11.61 12.48 -10.41
C THR A 177 -12.55 12.77 -11.57
N VAL A 178 -13.36 13.81 -11.44
CA VAL A 178 -14.26 14.26 -12.50
C VAL A 178 -13.46 14.91 -13.62
N SER A 179 -13.46 14.32 -14.81
CA SER A 179 -12.80 14.91 -15.99
C SER A 179 -13.58 16.12 -16.54
N GLU A 180 -12.95 16.91 -17.42
CA GLU A 180 -13.64 18.02 -18.09
C GLU A 180 -14.77 17.54 -19.03
N GLU A 181 -14.63 16.34 -19.59
CA GLU A 181 -15.59 15.69 -20.50
C GLU A 181 -16.68 14.89 -19.78
N ALA A 182 -16.58 14.77 -18.45
CA ALA A 182 -17.51 13.98 -17.65
C ALA A 182 -18.95 14.50 -17.83
N LYS A 183 -19.89 13.59 -18.10
CA LYS A 183 -21.29 13.95 -18.31
C LYS A 183 -21.93 14.52 -17.04
N VAL A 184 -21.43 14.12 -15.87
CA VAL A 184 -21.84 14.68 -14.58
C VAL A 184 -21.30 16.08 -14.30
N ALA A 185 -20.27 16.55 -15.03
CA ALA A 185 -19.64 17.84 -14.78
C ALA A 185 -20.65 18.99 -14.95
N ASN A 186 -20.47 20.01 -14.11
CA ASN A 186 -21.29 21.22 -14.06
C ASN A 186 -22.78 20.96 -13.80
N LYS A 187 -23.13 19.82 -13.21
CA LYS A 187 -24.49 19.49 -12.75
C LYS A 187 -24.52 19.41 -11.24
N THR A 188 -25.68 19.67 -10.68
CA THR A 188 -25.94 19.31 -9.28
C THR A 188 -26.09 17.80 -9.13
N ILE A 189 -25.85 17.27 -7.93
CA ILE A 189 -26.07 15.84 -7.63
C ILE A 189 -27.51 15.44 -7.98
N GLU A 190 -28.51 16.25 -7.60
CA GLU A 190 -29.92 16.03 -7.98
C GLU A 190 -30.11 15.93 -9.49
N GLN A 191 -29.55 16.86 -10.26
CA GLN A 191 -29.64 16.83 -11.72
C GLN A 191 -28.93 15.64 -12.36
N ALA A 192 -27.88 15.11 -11.72
CA ALA A 192 -27.18 13.93 -12.19
C ALA A 192 -28.03 12.66 -11.98
N VAL A 193 -28.71 12.56 -10.83
CA VAL A 193 -29.69 11.50 -10.56
C VAL A 193 -30.87 11.58 -11.53
N ASP A 194 -31.48 12.76 -11.68
CA ASP A 194 -32.66 12.96 -12.56
C ASP A 194 -32.37 12.61 -14.03
N LYS A 195 -31.12 12.74 -14.47
CA LYS A 195 -30.67 12.41 -15.83
C LYS A 195 -30.20 10.97 -15.99
N GLY A 196 -30.26 10.16 -14.92
CA GLY A 196 -29.78 8.78 -14.92
C GLY A 196 -28.26 8.65 -15.09
N LEU A 197 -27.50 9.70 -14.76
CA LEU A 197 -26.03 9.67 -14.77
C LEU A 197 -25.47 9.03 -13.50
N LEU A 198 -26.29 8.94 -12.46
CA LEU A 198 -26.06 8.22 -11.21
C LEU A 198 -27.14 7.15 -11.10
N ALA A 199 -26.76 5.90 -10.86
CA ALA A 199 -27.73 4.85 -10.58
C ALA A 199 -28.38 5.08 -9.20
N ASP A 200 -29.63 4.62 -9.03
CA ASP A 200 -30.41 4.83 -7.79
C ASP A 200 -29.74 4.20 -6.54
N GLU A 201 -28.92 3.17 -6.74
CA GLU A 201 -28.15 2.52 -5.67
C GLU A 201 -26.83 3.22 -5.31
N MET A 202 -26.44 4.27 -6.04
CA MET A 202 -25.21 5.03 -5.79
C MET A 202 -25.47 6.24 -4.88
N LEU A 203 -24.61 6.41 -3.88
CA LEU A 203 -24.70 7.54 -2.95
C LEU A 203 -23.39 8.32 -2.95
N VAL A 204 -23.45 9.61 -3.28
CA VAL A 204 -22.30 10.51 -3.14
C VAL A 204 -22.10 10.78 -1.65
N VAL A 205 -21.02 10.26 -1.08
CA VAL A 205 -20.72 10.36 0.36
C VAL A 205 -19.74 11.48 0.68
N GLY A 206 -18.93 11.90 -0.29
CA GLY A 206 -17.98 13.00 -0.14
C GLY A 206 -17.58 13.59 -1.48
N ILE A 207 -17.25 14.88 -1.47
CA ILE A 207 -16.61 15.57 -2.60
C ILE A 207 -15.38 16.27 -2.06
N GLU A 208 -14.20 15.93 -2.54
CA GLU A 208 -12.97 16.67 -2.27
C GLU A 208 -12.71 17.66 -3.40
N ARG A 209 -12.51 18.93 -3.04
CA ARG A 209 -12.22 20.02 -3.97
C ARG A 209 -11.11 20.87 -3.41
N ASN A 210 -10.03 21.05 -4.18
CA ASN A 210 -8.85 21.83 -3.78
C ASN A 210 -8.30 21.40 -2.40
N GLY A 211 -8.35 20.10 -2.07
CA GLY A 211 -7.87 19.56 -0.80
C GLY A 211 -8.82 19.74 0.39
N GLU A 212 -10.03 20.27 0.19
CA GLU A 212 -11.07 20.37 1.23
C GLU A 212 -12.22 19.39 0.96
N VAL A 213 -12.70 18.74 2.03
CA VAL A 213 -13.84 17.81 1.97
C VAL A 213 -15.15 18.58 2.14
N LEU A 214 -15.98 18.56 1.11
CA LEU A 214 -17.31 19.12 1.07
C LEU A 214 -18.34 18.04 1.42
N THR A 215 -19.27 18.37 2.32
CA THR A 215 -20.44 17.52 2.58
C THR A 215 -21.42 17.62 1.40
N PRO A 216 -21.69 16.54 0.66
CA PRO A 216 -22.56 16.58 -0.50
C PRO A 216 -24.01 16.84 -0.09
N LYS A 217 -24.70 17.66 -0.88
CA LYS A 217 -26.14 17.93 -0.83
C LYS A 217 -26.68 17.78 -2.24
N GLY A 218 -27.98 17.55 -2.38
CA GLY A 218 -28.61 17.47 -3.70
C GLY A 218 -28.32 18.68 -4.60
N SER A 219 -28.23 19.88 -4.00
CA SER A 219 -27.87 21.14 -4.68
C SER A 219 -26.37 21.34 -4.93
N THR A 220 -25.49 20.45 -4.46
CA THR A 220 -24.04 20.59 -4.63
C THR A 220 -23.68 20.39 -6.09
N VAL A 221 -23.00 21.36 -6.70
CA VAL A 221 -22.54 21.30 -8.09
C VAL A 221 -21.23 20.54 -8.17
N ILE A 222 -21.21 19.48 -8.98
CA ILE A 222 -20.02 18.71 -9.36
C ILE A 222 -19.20 19.52 -10.37
N GLN A 223 -17.92 19.72 -10.07
CA GLN A 223 -16.98 20.47 -10.90
C GLN A 223 -15.89 19.55 -11.47
N PRO A 224 -15.36 19.85 -12.67
CA PRO A 224 -14.13 19.21 -13.12
C PRO A 224 -13.00 19.36 -12.10
N GLY A 225 -12.25 18.30 -11.87
CA GLY A 225 -11.20 18.22 -10.85
C GLY A 225 -11.69 17.85 -9.45
N ASP A 226 -13.00 17.75 -9.21
CA ASP A 226 -13.51 17.16 -7.97
C ASP A 226 -13.11 15.69 -7.87
N VAL A 227 -12.73 15.25 -6.67
CA VAL A 227 -12.65 13.82 -6.35
C VAL A 227 -13.94 13.44 -5.64
N ILE A 228 -14.75 12.58 -6.26
CA ILE A 228 -16.03 12.17 -5.72
C ILE A 228 -15.90 10.77 -5.14
N ALA A 229 -16.28 10.61 -3.87
CA ALA A 229 -16.45 9.31 -3.25
C ALA A 229 -17.91 8.84 -3.45
N LEU A 230 -18.09 7.77 -4.20
CA LEU A 230 -19.37 7.08 -4.35
C LEU A 230 -19.40 5.83 -3.50
N PHE A 231 -20.52 5.65 -2.80
CA PHE A 231 -20.87 4.41 -2.12
C PHE A 231 -21.88 3.62 -2.95
N SER A 232 -21.68 2.31 -3.06
CA SER A 232 -22.64 1.38 -3.66
C SER A 232 -22.79 0.13 -2.79
N LYS A 233 -24.03 -0.37 -2.70
CA LYS A 233 -24.34 -1.65 -2.01
C LYS A 233 -24.07 -2.89 -2.86
N THR A 234 -23.76 -2.70 -4.14
CA THR A 234 -23.46 -3.77 -5.09
C THR A 234 -22.20 -3.43 -5.88
N PRO A 235 -21.40 -4.43 -6.30
CA PRO A 235 -20.19 -4.19 -7.07
C PRO A 235 -20.45 -3.30 -8.28
N LEU A 236 -19.66 -2.23 -8.41
CA LEU A 236 -19.84 -1.26 -9.49
C LEU A 236 -19.35 -1.85 -10.81
N LYS A 237 -20.21 -1.86 -11.84
CA LYS A 237 -19.82 -2.26 -13.20
C LYS A 237 -19.04 -1.11 -13.85
N LYS A 238 -18.00 -1.44 -14.62
CA LYS A 238 -17.17 -0.46 -15.37
C LYS A 238 -18.02 0.52 -16.21
N ASP A 239 -19.07 0.02 -16.87
CA ASP A 239 -19.95 0.83 -17.71
C ASP A 239 -20.67 1.95 -16.93
N SER A 240 -20.86 1.78 -15.62
CA SER A 240 -21.51 2.78 -14.76
C SER A 240 -20.57 3.93 -14.36
N LEU A 241 -19.27 3.81 -14.63
CA LEU A 241 -18.25 4.81 -14.30
C LEU A 241 -17.90 5.72 -15.50
N GLU A 242 -18.26 5.34 -16.72
CA GLU A 242 -18.01 6.14 -17.94
C GLU A 242 -18.62 7.56 -17.86
N GLU A 243 -19.69 7.72 -17.09
CA GLU A 243 -20.38 8.99 -16.86
C GLU A 243 -19.51 10.05 -16.16
N PHE A 244 -18.44 9.58 -15.50
CA PHE A 244 -17.44 10.40 -14.80
C PHE A 244 -16.17 10.67 -15.60
N GLY A 245 -16.11 10.17 -16.84
CA GLY A 245 -14.94 10.35 -17.71
C GLY A 245 -13.79 9.38 -17.40
N THR A 246 -14.04 8.30 -16.65
CA THR A 246 -13.05 7.24 -16.43
C THR A 246 -13.02 6.33 -17.66
N GLY A 247 -12.17 6.65 -18.63
CA GLY A 247 -11.83 5.82 -19.79
C GLY A 247 -10.42 5.24 -19.68
#